data_AF-Q84P73-F1
#
_entry.id   AF-Q84P73-F1
#
_cell.length_a   1.000
_cell.length_b   1.000
_cell.length_c   1.000
_cell.angle_alpha   90.00
_cell.angle_beta   90.00
_cell.angle_gamma   90.00
#
_symmetry.space_group_name_H-M   'P 1'
#
loop_
_entity.id
_entity.type
_entity.pdbx_description
1 polymer ?
#
loop_
_entity_poly.entity_id
_entity_poly.type
_entity_poly.pdbx_seq_one_letter_code
_entity_poly.pdbx_strand_id
1 'polypeptide(L)'
;MGIQDIEDEIKLKETELTEEKVRRLIRKKEREEQEVARREDQLRNENAESEATKQSNGNQEGDENKTGERIFVRCFDEYNRYTWEEIKASTLSLSEDLMIGRGSYGTVYKAKFHHTVAAVKVLNSPEGCGTQQLQQELEVLGKIRHPHLLLMLGACPEHGCLVYEFMENGSLDDMLQRRNNTPPLTWFDRFRIAWEVATALMFLHSSKPEPIIHRDLKPANILLDRNLVSKIGDVGLSTLLPSMDQYLSTMIKNTAPVGTFCYIDPEYQRSGVVSMKSDVYALGIVILQLLTAKSPMGIAHVVETALEDGHFVDILDAAAGQWPLNEAQELAFLALKCAEMRRRDRPDLSDHVLPALERLKDVATKAREMAFNGHQTAPPSHFICPILQEVMADPYVASDGYTYDRKAIELWLSMNDKSPMTNLRLPHKSLIPNHSLRSAIIDWRTKS
;
A
#
# COMPACT_ATOMS: atom_id res chain seq x y z
N MET A 1 62.67 -20.10 -55.08
CA MET A 1 61.20 -20.24 -54.96
C MET A 1 60.65 -18.84 -55.01
N GLY A 2 59.89 -18.50 -56.05
CA GLY A 2 59.55 -17.10 -56.37
C GLY A 2 58.45 -16.58 -55.46
N ILE A 3 58.45 -15.26 -55.20
CA ILE A 3 57.44 -14.57 -54.36
C ILE A 3 56.01 -14.83 -54.88
N GLN A 4 55.85 -15.05 -56.20
CA GLN A 4 54.59 -15.40 -56.85
C GLN A 4 54.00 -16.75 -56.41
N ASP A 5 54.86 -17.76 -56.20
CA ASP A 5 54.41 -19.11 -55.83
C ASP A 5 53.86 -19.16 -54.39
N ILE A 6 54.37 -18.28 -53.51
CA ILE A 6 53.95 -18.17 -52.11
C ILE A 6 52.62 -17.42 -52.00
N GLU A 7 52.40 -16.37 -52.81
CA GLU A 7 51.14 -15.63 -52.85
C GLU A 7 49.97 -16.47 -53.37
N ASP A 8 50.22 -17.32 -54.38
CA ASP A 8 49.19 -18.21 -54.93
C ASP A 8 48.84 -19.35 -53.96
N GLU A 9 49.80 -19.86 -53.18
CA GLU A 9 49.55 -20.87 -52.15
C GLU A 9 48.78 -20.30 -50.95
N ILE A 10 49.01 -19.03 -50.60
CA ILE A 10 48.25 -18.32 -49.55
C ILE A 10 46.81 -18.06 -50.02
N LYS A 11 46.61 -17.59 -51.26
CA LYS A 11 45.27 -17.39 -51.83
C LYS A 11 44.48 -18.69 -51.90
N LEU A 12 45.12 -19.79 -52.29
CA LEU A 12 44.46 -21.10 -52.35
C LEU A 12 43.97 -21.54 -50.96
N LYS A 13 44.82 -21.43 -49.94
CA LYS A 13 44.46 -21.75 -48.54
C LYS A 13 43.37 -20.83 -47.98
N GLU A 14 43.37 -19.55 -48.35
CA GLU A 14 42.30 -18.61 -47.98
C GLU A 14 40.96 -18.96 -48.64
N THR A 15 40.97 -19.37 -49.91
CA THR A 15 39.75 -19.81 -50.62
C THR A 15 39.19 -21.09 -50.03
N GLU A 16 40.02 -22.10 -49.73
CA GLU A 16 39.61 -23.35 -49.10
C GLU A 16 39.01 -23.12 -47.69
N LEU A 17 39.63 -22.24 -46.90
CA LEU A 17 39.12 -21.87 -45.57
C LEU A 17 37.77 -21.15 -45.66
N THR A 18 37.58 -20.34 -46.70
CA THR A 18 36.32 -19.60 -46.92
C THR A 18 35.21 -20.56 -47.36
N GLU A 19 35.51 -21.52 -48.24
CA GLU A 19 34.56 -22.56 -48.64
C GLU A 19 34.14 -23.46 -47.46
N GLU A 20 35.07 -23.83 -46.57
CA GLU A 20 34.74 -24.63 -45.39
C GLU A 20 33.82 -23.86 -44.43
N LYS A 21 34.07 -22.56 -44.23
CA LYS A 21 33.20 -21.69 -43.42
C LYS A 21 31.79 -21.57 -44.01
N VAL A 22 31.67 -21.41 -45.33
CA VAL A 22 30.38 -21.33 -46.02
C VAL A 22 29.61 -22.65 -45.88
N ARG A 23 30.27 -23.80 -46.08
CA ARG A 23 29.63 -25.12 -45.88
C ARG A 23 29.16 -25.35 -44.45
N ARG A 24 29.92 -24.85 -43.46
CA ARG A 24 29.54 -24.95 -42.04
C ARG A 24 28.32 -24.08 -41.71
N LEU A 25 28.21 -22.90 -42.33
CA LEU A 25 27.04 -22.02 -42.18
C LEU A 25 25.78 -22.59 -42.85
N ILE A 26 25.90 -23.19 -44.04
CA ILE A 26 24.77 -23.85 -44.71
C ILE A 26 24.23 -25.00 -43.85
N ARG A 27 25.11 -25.87 -43.33
CA ARG A 27 24.70 -26.96 -42.42
C ARG A 27 24.06 -26.46 -41.13
N LYS A 28 24.47 -25.29 -40.64
CA LYS A 28 23.85 -24.67 -39.44
C LYS A 28 22.45 -24.17 -39.78
N LYS A 29 22.28 -23.50 -40.91
CA LYS A 29 20.99 -23.00 -41.38
C LYS A 29 19.99 -24.13 -41.67
N GLU A 30 20.44 -25.21 -42.31
CA GLU A 30 19.61 -26.41 -42.53
C GLU A 30 19.14 -27.06 -41.22
N ARG A 31 19.97 -27.06 -40.17
CA ARG A 31 19.58 -27.55 -38.84
C ARG A 31 18.57 -26.62 -38.16
N GLU A 32 18.75 -25.31 -38.27
CA GLU A 32 17.80 -24.32 -37.74
C GLU A 32 16.44 -24.44 -38.46
N GLU A 33 16.43 -24.59 -39.79
CA GLU A 33 15.21 -24.82 -40.57
C GLU A 33 14.52 -26.15 -40.20
N GLN A 34 15.27 -27.22 -39.96
CA GLN A 34 14.72 -28.49 -39.47
C GLN A 34 14.15 -28.38 -38.05
N GLU A 35 14.75 -27.60 -37.16
CA GLU A 35 14.21 -27.36 -35.82
C GLU A 35 12.93 -26.51 -35.85
N VAL A 36 12.85 -25.53 -36.76
CA VAL A 36 11.63 -24.73 -36.96
C VAL A 36 10.51 -25.61 -37.51
N ALA A 37 10.78 -26.43 -38.52
CA ALA A 37 9.78 -27.36 -39.07
C ALA A 37 9.26 -28.36 -38.01
N ARG A 38 10.16 -28.88 -37.14
CA ARG A 38 9.73 -29.75 -36.02
C ARG A 38 8.87 -29.02 -34.99
N ARG A 39 9.17 -27.75 -34.68
CA ARG A 39 8.35 -26.94 -33.76
C ARG A 39 6.96 -26.66 -34.35
N GLU A 40 6.89 -26.36 -35.64
CA GLU A 40 5.61 -26.14 -36.33
C GLU A 40 4.76 -27.42 -36.37
N ASP A 41 5.35 -28.58 -36.64
CA ASP A 41 4.64 -29.87 -36.58
C ASP A 41 4.17 -30.21 -35.16
N GLN A 42 4.97 -29.91 -34.12
CA GLN A 42 4.54 -30.08 -32.72
C GLN A 42 3.34 -29.19 -32.37
N LEU A 43 3.40 -27.90 -32.70
CA LEU A 43 2.30 -26.95 -32.49
C LEU A 43 1.03 -27.38 -33.24
N ARG A 44 1.18 -27.90 -34.45
CA ARG A 44 0.05 -28.40 -35.24
C ARG A 44 -0.58 -29.64 -34.63
N ASN A 45 0.23 -30.53 -34.05
CA ASN A 45 -0.25 -31.73 -33.38
C ASN A 45 -0.93 -31.41 -32.03
N GLU A 46 -0.36 -30.49 -31.24
CA GLU A 46 -0.97 -29.99 -29.99
C GLU A 46 -2.32 -29.29 -30.25
N ASN A 47 -2.41 -28.49 -31.33
CA ASN A 47 -3.67 -27.87 -31.73
C ASN A 47 -4.71 -28.90 -32.18
N ALA A 48 -4.30 -29.94 -32.92
CA ALA A 48 -5.18 -31.03 -33.34
C ALA A 48 -5.67 -31.86 -32.14
N GLU A 49 -4.81 -32.12 -31.15
CA GLU A 49 -5.19 -32.79 -29.89
C GLU A 49 -6.13 -31.91 -29.05
N SER A 50 -5.91 -30.59 -29.00
CA SER A 50 -6.80 -29.64 -28.33
C SER A 50 -8.19 -29.57 -28.99
N GLU A 51 -8.24 -29.58 -30.33
CA GLU A 51 -9.50 -29.63 -31.09
C GLU A 51 -10.23 -30.97 -30.92
N ALA A 52 -9.51 -32.10 -30.93
CA ALA A 52 -10.07 -33.41 -30.66
C ALA A 52 -10.64 -33.53 -29.23
N THR A 53 -9.97 -32.91 -28.25
CA THR A 53 -10.45 -32.86 -26.85
C THR A 53 -11.70 -31.98 -26.72
N LYS A 54 -11.77 -30.85 -27.46
CA LYS A 54 -12.97 -30.00 -27.53
C LYS A 54 -14.15 -30.70 -28.20
N GLN A 55 -13.92 -31.49 -29.25
CA GLN A 55 -14.96 -32.27 -29.93
C GLN A 55 -15.43 -33.49 -29.12
N SER A 56 -14.55 -34.12 -28.32
CA SER A 56 -14.95 -35.20 -27.41
C SER A 56 -15.79 -34.69 -26.24
N ASN A 57 -15.55 -33.47 -25.74
CA ASN A 57 -16.39 -32.85 -24.72
C ASN A 57 -17.73 -32.34 -25.28
N GLY A 58 -17.80 -31.99 -26.58
CA GLY A 58 -19.02 -31.51 -27.22
C GLY A 58 -20.12 -32.55 -27.45
N ASN A 59 -19.86 -33.85 -27.23
CA ASN A 59 -20.83 -34.94 -27.46
C ASN A 59 -21.39 -35.57 -26.17
N GLN A 60 -21.14 -34.98 -25.00
CA GLN A 60 -21.83 -35.33 -23.74
C GLN A 60 -22.76 -34.21 -23.20
N GLU A 61 -22.85 -33.05 -23.83
CA GLU A 61 -23.74 -31.95 -23.42
C GLU A 61 -25.07 -31.94 -24.22
N GLY A 62 -25.70 -33.11 -24.33
CA GLY A 62 -27.01 -33.26 -24.98
C GLY A 62 -28.22 -33.15 -24.04
N ASP A 63 -28.03 -33.09 -22.71
CA ASP A 63 -29.15 -33.15 -21.75
C ASP A 63 -28.99 -32.26 -20.49
N GLU A 64 -28.07 -31.29 -20.51
CA GLU A 64 -27.84 -30.36 -19.38
C GLU A 64 -28.19 -28.89 -19.67
N ASN A 65 -28.98 -28.61 -20.71
CA ASN A 65 -29.39 -27.25 -21.08
C ASN A 65 -30.49 -26.63 -20.17
N LYS A 66 -30.62 -27.12 -18.93
CA LYS A 66 -31.38 -26.47 -17.84
C LYS A 66 -30.55 -26.27 -16.57
N THR A 67 -29.26 -26.61 -16.59
CA THR A 67 -28.35 -26.51 -15.43
C THR A 67 -27.22 -25.49 -15.63
N GLY A 68 -27.05 -24.93 -16.84
CA GLY A 68 -26.07 -23.87 -17.13
C GLY A 68 -26.34 -22.52 -16.46
N GLU A 69 -27.60 -22.17 -16.17
CA GLU A 69 -27.94 -20.97 -15.38
C GLU A 69 -27.73 -21.15 -13.86
N ARG A 70 -27.45 -22.38 -13.39
CA ARG A 70 -27.26 -22.66 -11.95
C ARG A 70 -25.81 -22.87 -11.53
N ILE A 71 -24.85 -22.95 -12.46
CA ILE A 71 -23.42 -23.10 -12.13
C ILE A 71 -22.74 -21.75 -11.85
N PHE A 72 -23.36 -20.62 -12.23
CA PHE A 72 -22.88 -19.28 -11.89
C PHE A 72 -23.10 -18.88 -10.42
N VAL A 73 -23.65 -19.76 -9.57
CA VAL A 73 -24.10 -19.41 -8.20
C VAL A 73 -23.25 -20.04 -7.09
N ARG A 74 -22.23 -20.85 -7.39
CA ARG A 74 -21.43 -21.52 -6.35
C ARG A 74 -20.11 -20.81 -6.02
N CYS A 75 -20.20 -19.56 -5.56
CA CYS A 75 -19.22 -18.91 -4.66
C CYS A 75 -19.76 -17.63 -4.00
N PHE A 76 -21.08 -17.52 -3.77
CA PHE A 76 -21.74 -16.24 -3.48
C PHE A 76 -22.02 -15.90 -2.01
N ASP A 77 -21.39 -16.56 -1.03
CA ASP A 77 -21.66 -16.26 0.39
C ASP A 77 -20.62 -15.33 1.07
N GLU A 78 -19.61 -14.81 0.35
CA GLU A 78 -18.47 -14.12 0.99
C GLU A 78 -18.37 -12.60 0.76
N TYR A 79 -19.15 -12.02 -0.17
CA TYR A 79 -19.15 -10.56 -0.42
C TYR A 79 -20.53 -10.03 -0.80
N ASN A 80 -20.79 -8.74 -0.55
CA ASN A 80 -22.06 -8.12 -0.91
C ASN A 80 -22.16 -7.94 -2.43
N ARG A 81 -23.24 -8.43 -3.03
CA ARG A 81 -23.51 -8.25 -4.47
C ARG A 81 -24.35 -6.99 -4.68
N TYR A 82 -23.84 -6.05 -5.45
CA TYR A 82 -24.55 -4.83 -5.85
C TYR A 82 -25.15 -5.00 -7.25
N THR A 83 -26.35 -4.46 -7.44
CA THR A 83 -26.98 -4.33 -8.75
C THR A 83 -26.37 -3.19 -9.54
N TRP A 84 -26.47 -3.23 -10.87
CA TRP A 84 -25.97 -2.16 -11.72
C TRP A 84 -26.74 -0.84 -11.49
N GLU A 85 -28.03 -0.93 -11.19
CA GLU A 85 -28.88 0.20 -10.84
C GLU A 85 -28.36 0.91 -9.59
N GLU A 86 -27.93 0.17 -8.56
CA GLU A 86 -27.34 0.73 -7.34
C GLU A 86 -25.98 1.39 -7.62
N ILE A 87 -25.13 0.79 -8.46
CA ILE A 87 -23.86 1.40 -8.87
C ILE A 87 -24.12 2.72 -9.61
N LYS A 88 -25.03 2.75 -10.58
CA LYS A 88 -25.37 3.99 -11.31
C LYS A 88 -25.98 5.04 -10.39
N ALA A 89 -26.92 4.66 -9.52
CA ALA A 89 -27.56 5.59 -8.60
C ALA A 89 -26.54 6.22 -7.63
N SER A 90 -25.61 5.42 -7.10
CA SER A 90 -24.60 5.87 -6.13
C SER A 90 -23.47 6.71 -6.73
N THR A 91 -23.25 6.62 -8.04
CA THR A 91 -22.17 7.32 -8.79
C THR A 91 -22.69 8.41 -9.72
N LEU A 92 -23.98 8.78 -9.62
CA LEU A 92 -24.64 9.72 -10.55
C LEU A 92 -24.45 9.33 -12.02
N SER A 93 -24.65 8.04 -12.31
CA SER A 93 -24.42 7.42 -13.63
C SER A 93 -22.97 7.53 -14.09
N LEU A 94 -22.01 7.24 -13.20
CA LEU A 94 -20.57 7.35 -13.46
C LEU A 94 -20.17 8.76 -13.91
N SER A 95 -20.65 9.78 -13.20
CA SER A 95 -20.33 11.17 -13.50
C SER A 95 -18.82 11.42 -13.41
N GLU A 96 -18.28 12.14 -14.38
CA GLU A 96 -16.87 12.60 -14.40
C GLU A 96 -16.55 13.48 -13.17
N ASP A 97 -17.53 14.18 -12.60
CA ASP A 97 -17.35 14.99 -11.38
C ASP A 97 -17.05 14.14 -10.13
N LEU A 98 -17.43 12.85 -10.17
CA LEU A 98 -17.17 11.90 -9.09
C LEU A 98 -15.98 11.00 -9.39
N MET A 99 -15.30 11.16 -10.53
CA MET A 99 -14.12 10.37 -10.85
C MET A 99 -12.96 10.75 -9.92
N ILE A 100 -12.45 9.75 -9.21
CA ILE A 100 -11.28 9.88 -8.32
C ILE A 100 -10.00 9.71 -9.14
N GLY A 101 -10.00 8.78 -10.10
CA GLY A 101 -8.84 8.53 -10.94
C GLY A 101 -9.09 7.51 -12.03
N ARG A 102 -8.22 7.51 -13.04
CA ARG A 102 -8.21 6.56 -14.15
C ARG A 102 -6.82 5.94 -14.25
N GLY A 103 -6.76 4.61 -14.23
CA GLY A 103 -5.52 3.84 -14.33
C GLY A 103 -5.62 2.73 -15.39
N SER A 104 -4.54 1.95 -15.52
CA SER A 104 -4.49 0.78 -16.40
C SER A 104 -5.57 -0.24 -16.07
N TYR A 105 -5.92 -0.38 -14.79
CA TYR A 105 -6.84 -1.39 -14.28
C TYR A 105 -8.30 -0.94 -14.23
N GLY A 106 -8.62 0.31 -14.59
CA GLY A 106 -9.99 0.79 -14.51
C GLY A 106 -10.12 2.28 -14.21
N THR A 107 -11.37 2.71 -14.10
CA THR A 107 -11.73 4.04 -13.62
C THR A 107 -12.40 3.92 -12.26
N VAL A 108 -11.98 4.76 -11.31
CA VAL A 108 -12.49 4.74 -9.93
C VAL A 108 -13.36 5.97 -9.70
N TYR A 109 -14.57 5.75 -9.20
CA TYR A 109 -15.55 6.79 -8.90
C TYR A 109 -15.86 6.81 -7.41
N LYS A 110 -16.05 8.01 -6.87
CA LYS A 110 -16.61 8.20 -5.54
C LYS A 110 -18.09 7.85 -5.60
N ALA A 111 -18.53 7.03 -4.66
CA ALA A 111 -19.92 6.60 -4.57
C ALA A 111 -20.45 6.83 -3.16
N LYS A 112 -21.78 6.94 -3.06
CA LYS A 112 -22.46 6.96 -1.77
C LYS A 112 -23.57 5.91 -1.77
N PHE A 113 -23.34 4.82 -1.04
CA PHE A 113 -24.34 3.78 -0.81
C PHE A 113 -25.03 4.07 0.52
N HIS A 114 -26.29 4.53 0.48
CA HIS A 114 -27.02 4.96 1.67
C HIS A 114 -26.25 6.02 2.48
N HIS A 115 -25.71 5.65 3.65
CA HIS A 115 -24.91 6.51 4.53
C HIS A 115 -23.40 6.22 4.45
N THR A 116 -22.98 5.28 3.61
CA THR A 116 -21.58 4.86 3.46
C THR A 116 -20.96 5.47 2.21
N VAL A 117 -19.86 6.20 2.39
CA VAL A 117 -19.04 6.66 1.26
C VAL A 117 -18.11 5.52 0.84
N ALA A 118 -18.05 5.26 -0.46
CA ALA A 118 -17.31 4.15 -1.05
C ALA A 118 -16.55 4.59 -2.31
N ALA A 119 -15.64 3.73 -2.77
CA ALA A 119 -14.99 3.86 -4.06
C ALA A 119 -15.44 2.71 -4.98
N VAL A 120 -15.98 3.04 -6.15
CA VAL A 120 -16.38 2.06 -7.17
C VAL A 120 -15.30 2.03 -8.25
N LYS A 121 -14.58 0.92 -8.35
CA LYS A 121 -13.62 0.65 -9.44
C LYS A 121 -14.36 -0.08 -10.55
N VAL A 122 -14.48 0.55 -11.71
CA VAL A 122 -15.00 -0.05 -12.94
C VAL A 122 -13.81 -0.52 -13.77
N LEU A 123 -13.66 -1.82 -13.96
CA LEU A 123 -12.53 -2.39 -14.69
C LEU A 123 -12.63 -2.08 -16.19
N ASN A 124 -11.48 -1.80 -16.81
CA ASN A 124 -11.42 -1.53 -18.26
C ASN A 124 -11.56 -2.85 -19.03
N SER A 125 -12.76 -3.17 -19.53
CA SER A 125 -12.95 -4.25 -20.51
C SER A 125 -14.11 -3.92 -21.46
N PRO A 126 -13.95 -4.13 -22.78
CA PRO A 126 -15.07 -4.04 -23.73
C PRO A 126 -16.15 -5.12 -23.50
N GLU A 127 -15.85 -6.16 -22.71
CA GLU A 127 -16.73 -7.31 -22.47
C GLU A 127 -17.23 -7.42 -21.02
N GLY A 128 -16.73 -6.58 -20.09
CA GLY A 128 -17.25 -6.36 -18.72
C GLY A 128 -17.24 -7.56 -17.74
N CYS A 129 -17.30 -8.80 -18.23
CA CYS A 129 -17.49 -10.02 -17.46
C CYS A 129 -16.23 -10.90 -17.51
N GLY A 130 -15.77 -11.38 -16.36
CA GLY A 130 -14.80 -12.50 -16.31
C GLY A 130 -13.32 -12.17 -16.51
N THR A 131 -12.87 -10.92 -16.35
CA THR A 131 -11.42 -10.64 -16.34
C THR A 131 -10.75 -11.42 -15.20
N GLN A 132 -9.61 -12.06 -15.46
CA GLN A 132 -8.83 -12.78 -14.45
C GLN A 132 -8.54 -11.91 -13.21
N GLN A 133 -8.36 -10.60 -13.41
CA GLN A 133 -8.21 -9.62 -12.33
C GLN A 133 -9.42 -9.57 -11.39
N LEU A 134 -10.64 -9.44 -11.94
CA LEU A 134 -11.87 -9.42 -11.15
C LEU A 134 -12.01 -10.69 -10.31
N GLN A 135 -11.80 -11.85 -10.93
CA GLN A 135 -11.91 -13.14 -10.25
C GLN A 135 -10.87 -13.26 -9.13
N GLN A 136 -9.62 -12.86 -9.40
CA GLN A 136 -8.54 -12.87 -8.43
C GLN A 136 -8.84 -11.95 -7.23
N GLU A 137 -9.32 -10.73 -7.48
CA GLU A 137 -9.69 -9.80 -6.41
C GLU A 137 -10.86 -10.32 -5.58
N LEU A 138 -11.88 -10.91 -6.20
CA LEU A 138 -13.02 -11.52 -5.50
C LEU A 138 -12.59 -12.71 -4.64
N GLU A 139 -11.73 -13.59 -5.16
CA GLU A 139 -11.25 -14.78 -4.45
C GLU A 139 -10.33 -14.42 -3.28
N VAL A 140 -9.48 -13.40 -3.44
CA VAL A 140 -8.52 -12.98 -2.41
C VAL A 140 -9.19 -12.05 -1.40
N LEU A 141 -9.68 -10.88 -1.84
CA LEU A 141 -10.25 -9.86 -0.94
C LEU A 141 -11.63 -10.24 -0.39
N GLY A 142 -12.34 -11.18 -1.01
CA GLY A 142 -13.58 -11.72 -0.44
C GLY A 142 -13.35 -12.50 0.86
N LYS A 143 -12.16 -13.11 1.01
CA LYS A 143 -11.87 -14.06 2.10
C LYS A 143 -11.00 -13.51 3.22
N ILE A 144 -10.24 -12.46 2.93
CA ILE A 144 -9.25 -11.93 3.87
C ILE A 144 -9.63 -10.54 4.37
N ARG A 145 -9.36 -10.27 5.65
CA ARG A 145 -9.55 -8.97 6.26
C ARG A 145 -8.38 -8.64 7.16
N HIS A 146 -7.80 -7.46 6.98
CA HIS A 146 -6.70 -6.96 7.78
C HIS A 146 -6.80 -5.43 7.88
N PRO A 147 -6.44 -4.81 9.02
CA PRO A 147 -6.56 -3.35 9.19
C PRO A 147 -5.82 -2.52 8.14
N HIS A 148 -4.75 -3.08 7.57
CA HIS A 148 -3.88 -2.45 6.57
C HIS A 148 -4.01 -3.07 5.17
N LEU A 149 -5.12 -3.76 4.90
CA LEU A 149 -5.55 -4.14 3.54
C LEU A 149 -6.84 -3.41 3.20
N LEU A 150 -6.96 -2.95 1.96
CA LEU A 150 -8.13 -2.21 1.50
C LEU A 150 -9.37 -3.11 1.55
N LEU A 151 -10.40 -2.68 2.27
CA LEU A 151 -11.61 -3.45 2.46
C LEU A 151 -12.49 -3.42 1.21
N MET A 152 -12.71 -4.58 0.61
CA MET A 152 -13.76 -4.78 -0.39
C MET A 152 -15.11 -4.87 0.32
N LEU A 153 -16.00 -3.93 0.03
CA LEU A 153 -17.37 -3.89 0.55
C LEU A 153 -18.30 -4.80 -0.26
N GLY A 154 -18.00 -5.00 -1.54
CA GLY A 154 -18.78 -5.84 -2.44
C GLY A 154 -18.41 -5.65 -3.90
N ALA A 155 -19.22 -6.19 -4.80
CA ALA A 155 -18.97 -6.14 -6.24
C ALA A 155 -20.27 -6.19 -7.07
N CYS A 156 -20.19 -5.76 -8.32
CA CYS A 156 -21.16 -6.05 -9.37
C CYS A 156 -20.41 -6.79 -10.50
N PRO A 157 -20.29 -8.14 -10.42
CA PRO A 157 -19.44 -8.91 -11.33
C PRO A 157 -19.88 -8.85 -12.80
N GLU A 158 -21.20 -8.74 -13.03
CA GLU A 158 -21.81 -8.65 -14.37
C GLU A 158 -21.31 -7.44 -15.18
N HIS A 159 -20.88 -6.39 -14.48
CA HIS A 159 -20.39 -5.15 -15.07
C HIS A 159 -18.93 -4.87 -14.70
N GLY A 160 -18.21 -5.86 -14.17
CA GLY A 160 -16.80 -5.72 -13.82
C GLY A 160 -16.53 -4.62 -12.79
N CYS A 161 -17.44 -4.43 -11.83
CA CYS A 161 -17.31 -3.38 -10.82
C CYS A 161 -16.96 -3.96 -9.45
N LEU A 162 -16.02 -3.31 -8.77
CA LEU A 162 -15.62 -3.61 -7.40
C LEU A 162 -15.89 -2.38 -6.52
N VAL A 163 -16.40 -2.61 -5.30
CA VAL A 163 -16.77 -1.57 -4.35
C VAL A 163 -15.89 -1.69 -3.11
N TYR A 164 -15.16 -0.63 -2.78
CA TYR A 164 -14.25 -0.57 -1.64
C TYR A 164 -14.64 0.54 -0.66
N GLU A 165 -14.08 0.48 0.54
CA GLU A 165 -14.04 1.65 1.41
C GLU A 165 -13.37 2.84 0.73
N PHE A 166 -13.87 4.05 1.00
CA PHE A 166 -13.29 5.28 0.47
C PHE A 166 -12.13 5.76 1.34
N MET A 167 -11.01 6.12 0.70
CA MET A 167 -9.78 6.54 1.36
C MET A 167 -9.58 8.05 1.13
N GLU A 168 -9.86 8.86 2.16
CA GLU A 168 -10.01 10.31 2.00
C GLU A 168 -8.74 11.05 1.58
N ASN A 169 -7.56 10.53 1.95
CA ASN A 169 -6.28 11.14 1.62
C ASN A 169 -5.65 10.59 0.34
N GLY A 170 -6.39 9.75 -0.42
CA GLY A 170 -5.91 9.21 -1.69
C GLY A 170 -4.75 8.22 -1.51
N SER A 171 -3.84 8.19 -2.50
CA SER A 171 -2.69 7.29 -2.47
C SER A 171 -1.46 7.90 -1.77
N LEU A 172 -0.55 7.05 -1.30
CA LEU A 172 0.74 7.47 -0.78
C LEU A 172 1.57 8.19 -1.84
N ASP A 173 1.43 7.83 -3.13
CA ASP A 173 2.06 8.56 -4.23
C ASP A 173 1.58 10.02 -4.29
N ASP A 174 0.27 10.26 -4.16
CA ASP A 174 -0.31 11.60 -4.15
C ASP A 174 0.22 12.43 -2.97
N MET A 175 0.33 11.82 -1.80
CA MET A 175 0.82 12.46 -0.58
C MET A 175 2.33 12.78 -0.64
N LEU A 176 3.16 11.87 -1.17
CA LEU A 176 4.60 12.11 -1.34
C LEU A 176 4.86 13.18 -2.40
N GLN A 177 4.08 13.19 -3.48
CA GLN A 177 4.18 14.22 -4.53
C GLN A 177 3.45 15.52 -4.17
N ARG A 178 2.75 15.57 -3.03
CA ARG A 178 1.92 16.70 -2.58
C ARG A 178 0.92 17.16 -3.64
N ARG A 179 0.33 16.20 -4.36
CA ARG A 179 -0.77 16.50 -5.28
C ARG A 179 -1.95 17.06 -4.50
N ASN A 180 -2.71 17.95 -5.12
CA ASN A 180 -3.88 18.59 -4.50
C ASN A 180 -3.58 19.42 -3.22
N ASN A 181 -2.35 19.93 -3.07
CA ASN A 181 -1.91 20.73 -1.92
C ASN A 181 -2.09 20.03 -0.57
N THR A 182 -1.95 18.71 -0.53
CA THR A 182 -2.02 17.96 0.73
C THR A 182 -0.85 18.33 1.66
N PRO A 183 -1.08 18.38 2.99
CA PRO A 183 0.00 18.56 3.94
C PRO A 183 1.04 17.43 3.81
N PRO A 184 2.34 17.73 3.99
CA PRO A 184 3.36 16.70 3.91
C PRO A 184 3.21 15.68 5.03
N LEU A 185 3.46 14.41 4.71
CA LEU A 185 3.57 13.35 5.71
C LEU A 185 4.78 13.62 6.61
N THR A 186 4.56 13.68 7.92
CA THR A 186 5.63 13.81 8.91
C THR A 186 6.48 12.55 8.94
N TRP A 187 7.72 12.64 9.42
CA TRP A 187 8.55 11.44 9.59
C TRP A 187 7.90 10.39 10.50
N PHE A 188 7.11 10.83 11.50
CA PHE A 188 6.36 9.92 12.38
C PHE A 188 5.37 9.06 11.58
N ASP A 189 4.61 9.69 10.68
CA ASP A 189 3.65 9.01 9.82
C ASP A 189 4.36 8.06 8.87
N ARG A 190 5.52 8.44 8.32
CA ARG A 190 6.28 7.61 7.37
C ARG A 190 6.84 6.35 8.00
N PHE A 191 7.38 6.44 9.22
CA PHE A 191 7.83 5.26 9.98
C PHE A 191 6.65 4.33 10.29
N ARG A 192 5.51 4.89 10.72
CA ARG A 192 4.28 4.12 10.95
C ARG A 192 3.82 3.42 9.66
N ILE A 193 3.70 4.14 8.55
CA ILE A 193 3.23 3.60 7.26
C ILE A 193 4.14 2.45 6.79
N ALA A 194 5.47 2.58 6.91
CA ALA A 194 6.39 1.50 6.56
C ALA A 194 6.09 0.21 7.35
N TRP A 195 5.86 0.33 8.66
CA TRP A 195 5.49 -0.79 9.52
C TRP A 195 4.10 -1.37 9.21
N GLU A 196 3.09 -0.52 8.96
CA GLU A 196 1.73 -0.93 8.61
C GLU A 196 1.71 -1.75 7.30
N VAL A 197 2.43 -1.28 6.28
CA VAL A 197 2.57 -1.98 4.98
C VAL A 197 3.29 -3.31 5.17
N ALA A 198 4.38 -3.36 5.95
CA ALA A 198 5.09 -4.60 6.23
C ALA A 198 4.21 -5.62 6.97
N THR A 199 3.39 -5.16 7.91
CA THR A 199 2.43 -6.01 8.65
C THR A 199 1.37 -6.59 7.71
N ALA A 200 0.85 -5.80 6.77
CA ALA A 200 -0.08 -6.28 5.75
C ALA A 200 0.54 -7.33 4.82
N LEU A 201 1.78 -7.09 4.36
CA LEU A 201 2.50 -8.06 3.54
C LEU A 201 2.76 -9.37 4.30
N MET A 202 3.14 -9.28 5.58
CA MET A 202 3.33 -10.45 6.43
C MET A 202 2.06 -11.29 6.53
N PHE A 203 0.90 -10.63 6.68
CA PHE A 203 -0.39 -11.31 6.70
C PHE A 203 -0.70 -12.03 5.38
N LEU A 204 -0.44 -11.39 4.23
CA LEU A 204 -0.59 -12.03 2.91
C LEU A 204 0.35 -13.23 2.75
N HIS A 205 1.63 -13.08 3.12
CA HIS A 205 2.65 -14.12 3.01
C HIS A 205 2.40 -15.30 3.97
N SER A 206 1.74 -15.04 5.10
CA SER A 206 1.40 -16.07 6.10
C SER A 206 0.04 -16.73 5.86
N SER A 207 -0.69 -16.31 4.82
CA SER A 207 -2.01 -16.84 4.49
C SER A 207 -1.95 -18.34 4.16
N LYS A 208 -2.99 -19.08 4.58
CA LYS A 208 -3.14 -20.52 4.38
C LYS A 208 -4.45 -20.82 3.64
N PRO A 209 -4.52 -21.87 2.80
CA PRO A 209 -3.50 -22.91 2.57
C PRO A 209 -2.30 -22.44 1.76
N GLU A 210 -2.44 -21.34 1.02
CA GLU A 210 -1.44 -20.85 0.07
C GLU A 210 -1.06 -19.40 0.39
N PRO A 211 0.25 -19.08 0.52
CA PRO A 211 0.71 -17.70 0.64
C PRO A 211 0.28 -16.85 -0.55
N ILE A 212 -0.11 -15.61 -0.27
CA ILE A 212 -0.49 -14.63 -1.29
C ILE A 212 0.69 -13.69 -1.53
N ILE A 213 1.19 -13.61 -2.78
CA ILE A 213 2.20 -12.61 -3.18
C ILE A 213 1.48 -11.45 -3.86
N HIS A 214 1.74 -10.20 -3.45
CA HIS A 214 1.07 -9.01 -3.96
C HIS A 214 1.47 -8.64 -5.40
N ARG A 215 2.77 -8.68 -5.70
CA ARG A 215 3.41 -8.41 -7.02
C ARG A 215 3.38 -6.99 -7.57
N ASP A 216 2.43 -6.15 -7.18
CA ASP A 216 2.40 -4.73 -7.61
C ASP A 216 2.40 -3.75 -6.42
N LEU A 217 3.24 -4.00 -5.42
CA LEU A 217 3.38 -3.07 -4.30
C LEU A 217 4.10 -1.80 -4.74
N LYS A 218 3.46 -0.65 -4.59
CA LYS A 218 3.99 0.68 -4.93
C LYS A 218 3.20 1.76 -4.18
N PRO A 219 3.71 3.00 -4.05
CA PRO A 219 2.99 4.07 -3.35
C PRO A 219 1.59 4.36 -3.92
N ALA A 220 1.37 4.19 -5.23
CA ALA A 220 0.05 4.39 -5.83
C ALA A 220 -0.99 3.34 -5.39
N ASN A 221 -0.56 2.18 -4.91
CA ASN A 221 -1.43 1.10 -4.42
C ASN A 221 -1.51 1.06 -2.88
N ILE A 222 -0.89 2.02 -2.18
CA ILE A 222 -1.01 2.18 -0.73
C ILE A 222 -1.90 3.40 -0.50
N LEU A 223 -3.13 3.19 -0.02
CA LEU A 223 -4.11 4.25 0.19
C LEU A 223 -4.14 4.68 1.65
N LEU A 224 -4.54 5.93 1.91
CA LEU A 224 -4.55 6.54 3.24
C LEU A 224 -5.96 7.02 3.61
N ASP A 225 -6.45 6.56 4.76
CA ASP A 225 -7.74 7.00 5.30
C ASP A 225 -7.62 8.42 5.88
N ARG A 226 -8.74 9.00 6.35
CA ARG A 226 -8.78 10.30 7.03
C ARG A 226 -7.78 10.50 8.17
N ASN A 227 -7.31 9.43 8.81
CA ASN A 227 -6.38 9.43 9.94
C ASN A 227 -4.95 9.06 9.53
N LEU A 228 -4.67 8.98 8.22
CA LEU A 228 -3.39 8.56 7.63
C LEU A 228 -3.01 7.11 7.99
N VAL A 229 -4.00 6.25 8.25
CA VAL A 229 -3.80 4.80 8.34
C VAL A 229 -3.65 4.25 6.93
N SER A 230 -2.56 3.53 6.68
CA SER A 230 -2.28 2.96 5.36
C SER A 230 -2.97 1.63 5.14
N LYS A 231 -3.45 1.43 3.92
CA LYS A 231 -4.04 0.17 3.44
C LYS A 231 -3.54 -0.17 2.05
N ILE A 232 -3.04 -1.39 1.87
CA ILE A 232 -2.63 -1.89 0.56
C ILE A 232 -3.88 -2.29 -0.24
N GLY A 233 -4.02 -1.76 -1.44
CA GLY A 233 -5.05 -2.11 -2.42
C GLY A 233 -4.47 -2.71 -3.70
N ASP A 234 -5.36 -2.97 -4.67
CA ASP A 234 -5.02 -3.48 -6.01
C ASP A 234 -4.26 -4.83 -6.00
N VAL A 235 -4.81 -5.82 -5.29
CA VAL A 235 -4.32 -7.21 -5.30
C VAL A 235 -4.70 -7.96 -6.59
N GLY A 236 -5.14 -7.26 -7.63
CA GLY A 236 -5.58 -7.84 -8.90
C GLY A 236 -4.48 -8.56 -9.69
N LEU A 237 -3.21 -8.30 -9.36
CA LEU A 237 -2.05 -9.02 -9.88
C LEU A 237 -1.50 -10.05 -8.89
N SER A 238 -2.15 -10.24 -7.74
CA SER A 238 -1.70 -11.20 -6.74
C SER A 238 -1.75 -12.63 -7.27
N THR A 239 -0.98 -13.53 -6.67
CA THR A 239 -1.06 -14.95 -7.01
C THR A 239 -0.79 -15.80 -5.79
N LEU A 240 -1.53 -16.91 -5.72
CA LEU A 240 -1.41 -17.95 -4.70
C LEU A 240 -0.25 -18.89 -5.04
N LEU A 241 0.57 -19.21 -4.05
CA LEU A 241 1.65 -20.19 -4.17
C LEU A 241 1.09 -21.62 -4.02
N PRO A 242 1.29 -22.54 -4.99
CA PRO A 242 0.76 -23.90 -4.92
C PRO A 242 1.16 -24.63 -3.63
N SER A 243 0.21 -25.32 -3.01
CA SER A 243 0.39 -26.02 -1.73
C SER A 243 1.53 -27.06 -1.69
N MET A 244 2.05 -27.27 -0.47
CA MET A 244 3.32 -27.88 -0.05
C MET A 244 3.54 -29.39 -0.33
N ASP A 245 3.11 -29.94 -1.47
CA ASP A 245 3.46 -31.32 -1.86
C ASP A 245 4.72 -31.42 -2.75
N GLN A 246 5.30 -30.28 -3.12
CA GLN A 246 6.70 -30.18 -3.58
C GLN A 246 7.52 -29.42 -2.56
N TYR A 247 7.96 -30.14 -1.52
CA TYR A 247 9.00 -29.71 -0.60
C TYR A 247 10.17 -29.11 -1.40
N LEU A 248 10.30 -27.76 -1.35
CA LEU A 248 11.43 -26.89 -1.78
C LEU A 248 11.12 -25.71 -2.74
N SER A 249 9.88 -25.38 -3.14
CA SER A 249 9.63 -24.16 -3.94
C SER A 249 8.66 -23.16 -3.31
N THR A 250 9.21 -22.09 -2.70
CA THR A 250 8.52 -20.82 -2.38
C THR A 250 8.29 -19.95 -3.63
N MET A 251 8.18 -20.59 -4.79
CA MET A 251 8.54 -20.03 -6.09
C MET A 251 7.53 -20.47 -7.16
N ILE A 252 7.04 -19.53 -7.96
CA ILE A 252 6.22 -19.83 -9.15
C ILE A 252 7.08 -19.61 -10.38
N LYS A 253 7.26 -20.63 -11.22
CA LYS A 253 8.06 -20.57 -12.45
C LYS A 253 7.18 -20.20 -13.66
N ASN A 254 7.79 -19.62 -14.68
CA ASN A 254 7.18 -19.31 -15.99
C ASN A 254 6.03 -18.28 -15.95
N THR A 255 6.04 -17.37 -14.97
CA THR A 255 5.14 -16.20 -14.99
C THR A 255 5.77 -15.06 -15.77
N ALA A 256 5.04 -14.51 -16.75
CA ALA A 256 5.44 -13.26 -17.40
C ALA A 256 5.64 -12.16 -16.32
N PRO A 257 6.71 -11.36 -16.37
CA PRO A 257 6.90 -10.25 -15.43
C PRO A 257 5.73 -9.28 -15.50
N VAL A 258 4.98 -9.18 -14.39
CA VAL A 258 3.91 -8.20 -14.20
C VAL A 258 4.25 -7.30 -13.01
N GLY A 259 3.86 -6.03 -13.09
CA GLY A 259 4.13 -5.01 -12.07
C GLY A 259 4.68 -3.72 -12.67
N THR A 260 4.94 -2.75 -11.81
CA THR A 260 5.44 -1.43 -12.22
C THR A 260 6.97 -1.41 -12.26
N PHE A 261 7.59 -1.11 -13.41
CA PHE A 261 9.01 -1.32 -13.73
C PHE A 261 10.03 -1.06 -12.59
N CYS A 262 9.91 0.05 -11.84
CA CYS A 262 10.86 0.39 -10.78
C CYS A 262 10.70 -0.39 -9.47
N TYR A 263 9.62 -1.16 -9.32
CA TYR A 263 9.29 -1.96 -8.13
C TYR A 263 9.38 -3.47 -8.41
N ILE A 264 9.60 -3.86 -9.67
CA ILE A 264 9.73 -5.27 -10.04
C ILE A 264 11.06 -5.81 -9.52
N ASP A 265 11.00 -6.92 -8.80
CA ASP A 265 12.18 -7.67 -8.38
C ASP A 265 13.07 -8.00 -9.61
N PRO A 266 14.33 -7.55 -9.66
CA PRO A 266 15.20 -7.74 -10.82
C PRO A 266 15.52 -9.21 -11.10
N GLU A 267 15.50 -10.07 -10.09
CA GLU A 267 15.66 -11.51 -10.25
C GLU A 267 14.39 -12.14 -10.82
N TYR A 268 13.21 -11.69 -10.39
CA TYR A 268 11.92 -12.08 -10.98
C TYR A 268 11.83 -11.63 -12.44
N GLN A 269 12.20 -10.39 -12.75
CA GLN A 269 12.20 -9.87 -14.12
C GLN A 269 13.07 -10.72 -15.06
N ARG A 270 14.23 -11.19 -14.57
CA ARG A 270 15.15 -12.02 -15.37
C ARG A 270 14.73 -13.48 -15.47
N SER A 271 14.26 -14.07 -14.38
CA SER A 271 14.01 -15.51 -14.28
C SER A 271 12.56 -15.92 -14.55
N GLY A 272 11.62 -14.97 -14.50
CA GLY A 272 10.18 -15.23 -14.47
C GLY A 272 9.71 -15.90 -13.18
N VAL A 273 10.58 -16.00 -12.16
CA VAL A 273 10.28 -16.68 -10.90
C VAL A 273 9.91 -15.69 -9.82
N VAL A 274 8.66 -15.69 -9.37
CA VAL A 274 8.19 -14.81 -8.30
C VAL A 274 8.28 -15.51 -6.94
N SER A 275 8.46 -14.73 -5.87
CA SER A 275 8.43 -15.22 -4.48
C SER A 275 7.98 -14.12 -3.52
N MET A 276 7.75 -14.47 -2.25
CA MET A 276 7.52 -13.49 -1.17
C MET A 276 8.63 -12.42 -1.09
N LYS A 277 9.88 -12.78 -1.43
CA LYS A 277 11.01 -11.84 -1.48
C LYS A 277 10.91 -10.81 -2.62
N SER A 278 10.01 -11.01 -3.57
CA SER A 278 9.73 -10.03 -4.62
C SER A 278 8.93 -8.86 -4.05
N ASP A 279 7.98 -9.11 -3.14
CA ASP A 279 7.28 -8.03 -2.42
C ASP A 279 8.23 -7.32 -1.43
N VAL A 280 9.18 -8.03 -0.82
CA VAL A 280 10.22 -7.42 0.04
C VAL A 280 11.07 -6.42 -0.73
N TYR A 281 11.42 -6.72 -1.98
CA TYR A 281 12.13 -5.78 -2.85
C TYR A 281 11.32 -4.49 -3.07
N ALA A 282 10.05 -4.65 -3.46
CA ALA A 282 9.15 -3.53 -3.66
C ALA A 282 8.98 -2.68 -2.39
N LEU A 283 8.84 -3.32 -1.22
CA LEU A 283 8.80 -2.64 0.08
C LEU A 283 10.07 -1.82 0.32
N GLY A 284 11.25 -2.34 0.01
CA GLY A 284 12.52 -1.61 0.09
C GLY A 284 12.48 -0.31 -0.72
N ILE A 285 12.04 -0.38 -1.97
CA ILE A 285 11.89 0.80 -2.83
C ILE A 285 10.87 1.81 -2.25
N VAL A 286 9.73 1.33 -1.73
CA VAL A 286 8.73 2.20 -1.08
C VAL A 286 9.32 2.92 0.14
N ILE A 287 10.10 2.22 0.98
CA ILE A 287 10.73 2.82 2.16
C ILE A 287 11.75 3.89 1.77
N LEU A 288 12.55 3.66 0.72
CA LEU A 288 13.47 4.67 0.21
C LEU A 288 12.73 5.92 -0.29
N GLN A 289 11.56 5.75 -0.90
CA GLN A 289 10.70 6.87 -1.29
C GLN A 289 10.07 7.57 -0.08
N LEU A 290 9.70 6.83 0.98
CA LEU A 290 9.23 7.45 2.22
C LEU A 290 10.33 8.34 2.83
N LEU A 291 11.60 7.92 2.80
CA LEU A 291 12.70 8.74 3.33
C LEU A 291 12.96 10.00 2.51
N THR A 292 12.88 9.91 1.18
CA THR A 292 13.42 10.94 0.28
C THR A 292 12.37 11.73 -0.50
N ALA A 293 11.13 11.21 -0.61
CA ALA A 293 10.10 11.67 -1.53
C ALA A 293 10.56 11.80 -3.01
N LYS A 294 11.62 11.06 -3.40
CA LYS A 294 12.18 11.09 -4.75
C LYS A 294 11.56 10.03 -5.65
N SER A 295 11.83 10.15 -6.95
CA SER A 295 11.50 9.14 -7.96
C SER A 295 12.10 7.79 -7.60
N PRO A 296 11.39 6.66 -7.82
CA PRO A 296 11.92 5.34 -7.53
C PRO A 296 13.08 4.95 -8.47
N MET A 297 13.25 5.64 -9.60
CA MET A 297 14.28 5.30 -10.59
C MET A 297 15.68 5.59 -10.04
N GLY A 298 16.46 4.52 -9.83
CA GLY A 298 17.84 4.62 -9.31
C GLY A 298 17.92 4.99 -7.83
N ILE A 299 16.80 4.98 -7.10
CA ILE A 299 16.74 5.50 -5.72
C ILE A 299 17.65 4.76 -4.74
N ALA A 300 17.80 3.44 -4.90
CA ALA A 300 18.70 2.63 -4.08
C ALA A 300 20.15 3.10 -4.20
N HIS A 301 20.63 3.30 -5.43
CA HIS A 301 21.97 3.81 -5.67
C HIS A 301 22.17 5.21 -5.10
N VAL A 302 21.21 6.12 -5.31
CA VAL A 302 21.28 7.49 -4.76
C VAL A 302 21.39 7.48 -3.24
N VAL A 303 20.63 6.63 -2.56
CA VAL A 303 20.65 6.54 -1.09
C VAL A 303 21.92 5.88 -0.59
N GLU A 304 22.36 4.80 -1.24
CA GLU A 304 23.61 4.10 -0.91
C GLU A 304 24.82 5.05 -1.02
N THR A 305 24.98 5.75 -2.15
CA THR A 305 26.06 6.72 -2.34
C THR A 305 25.98 7.87 -1.32
N ALA A 306 24.78 8.39 -1.02
CA ALA A 306 24.65 9.44 -0.02
C ALA A 306 25.03 8.97 1.40
N LEU A 307 24.79 7.71 1.75
CA LEU A 307 25.23 7.12 3.01
C LEU A 307 26.76 6.94 3.06
N GLU A 308 27.35 6.44 1.97
CA GLU A 308 28.81 6.25 1.86
C GLU A 308 29.58 7.57 1.91
N ASP A 309 29.08 8.59 1.20
CA ASP A 309 29.72 9.91 1.10
C ASP A 309 29.42 10.82 2.32
N GLY A 310 28.57 10.38 3.25
CA GLY A 310 28.19 11.17 4.43
C GLY A 310 27.20 12.32 4.17
N HIS A 311 26.51 12.31 3.01
CA HIS A 311 25.52 13.31 2.59
C HIS A 311 24.06 12.84 2.73
N PHE A 312 23.81 11.84 3.59
CA PHE A 312 22.47 11.25 3.75
C PHE A 312 21.40 12.28 4.15
N VAL A 313 21.77 13.28 4.97
CA VAL A 313 20.84 14.34 5.41
C VAL A 313 20.30 15.15 4.22
N ASP A 314 21.11 15.35 3.18
CA ASP A 314 20.77 16.19 2.03
C ASP A 314 19.74 15.52 1.10
N ILE A 315 19.58 14.20 1.20
CA ILE A 315 18.62 13.45 0.39
C ILE A 315 17.30 13.17 1.11
N LEU A 316 17.25 13.37 2.43
CA LEU A 316 16.02 13.23 3.21
C LEU A 316 15.02 14.31 2.83
N ASP A 317 13.74 13.95 2.85
CA ASP A 317 12.69 14.91 2.57
C ASP A 317 12.54 15.91 3.73
N ALA A 318 13.02 17.13 3.53
CA ALA A 318 12.92 18.22 4.51
C ALA A 318 11.46 18.57 4.87
N ALA A 319 10.48 18.27 4.00
CA ALA A 319 9.07 18.53 4.29
C ALA A 319 8.50 17.60 5.37
N ALA A 320 9.17 16.48 5.68
CA ALA A 320 8.75 15.55 6.72
C ALA A 320 9.08 16.01 8.15
N GLY A 321 9.73 17.17 8.30
CA GLY A 321 10.16 17.74 9.58
C GLY A 321 11.58 17.33 9.97
N GLN A 322 11.86 17.36 11.27
CA GLN A 322 13.19 17.07 11.81
C GLN A 322 13.37 15.55 11.97
N TRP A 323 14.08 14.94 11.02
CA TRP A 323 14.35 13.52 11.02
C TRP A 323 15.26 13.11 12.20
N PRO A 324 14.95 12.01 12.91
CA PRO A 324 15.88 11.38 13.83
C PRO A 324 16.95 10.63 13.00
N LEU A 325 18.14 11.23 12.87
CA LEU A 325 19.12 10.80 11.86
C LEU A 325 19.58 9.34 12.02
N ASN A 326 19.77 8.86 13.25
CA ASN A 326 20.22 7.49 13.49
C ASN A 326 19.16 6.47 13.05
N GLU A 327 17.90 6.73 13.40
CA GLU A 327 16.76 5.89 13.05
C GLU A 327 16.42 5.98 11.56
N ALA A 328 16.59 7.15 10.94
CA ALA A 328 16.45 7.32 9.50
C ALA A 328 17.53 6.56 8.74
N GLN A 329 18.76 6.53 9.25
CA GLN A 329 19.85 5.70 8.71
C GLN A 329 19.57 4.20 8.89
N GLU A 330 19.10 3.77 10.07
CA GLU A 330 18.69 2.37 10.30
C GLU A 330 17.62 1.95 9.29
N LEU A 331 16.60 2.79 9.07
CA LEU A 331 15.55 2.54 8.09
C LEU A 331 16.11 2.48 6.66
N ALA A 332 17.04 3.36 6.30
CA ALA A 332 17.68 3.37 4.98
C ALA A 332 18.50 2.10 4.73
N PHE A 333 19.32 1.67 5.69
CA PHE A 333 20.09 0.42 5.59
C PHE A 333 19.18 -0.81 5.48
N LEU A 334 18.08 -0.85 6.23
CA LEU A 334 17.09 -1.92 6.12
C LEU A 334 16.46 -1.93 4.72
N ALA A 335 16.08 -0.76 4.20
CA ALA A 335 15.47 -0.61 2.89
C ALA A 335 16.40 -1.01 1.73
N LEU A 336 17.69 -0.63 1.82
CA LEU A 336 18.72 -1.05 0.87
C LEU A 336 18.90 -2.57 0.87
N LYS A 337 18.96 -3.20 2.05
CA LYS A 337 19.01 -4.67 2.17
C LYS A 337 17.78 -5.35 1.57
N CYS A 338 16.59 -4.77 1.76
CA CYS A 338 15.37 -5.25 1.10
C CYS A 338 15.45 -5.12 -0.44
N ALA A 339 16.08 -4.04 -0.94
CA ALA A 339 16.25 -3.75 -2.35
C ALA A 339 17.48 -4.43 -3.00
N GLU A 340 18.08 -5.42 -2.35
CA GLU A 340 19.21 -6.18 -2.91
C GLU A 340 18.86 -6.86 -4.25
N MET A 341 19.83 -6.87 -5.16
CA MET A 341 19.62 -7.41 -6.52
C MET A 341 19.40 -8.91 -6.52
N ARG A 342 19.94 -9.62 -5.53
CA ARG A 342 19.81 -11.06 -5.36
C ARG A 342 18.80 -11.36 -4.26
N ARG A 343 17.85 -12.24 -4.56
CA ARG A 343 16.79 -12.67 -3.65
C ARG A 343 17.30 -13.21 -2.31
N ARG A 344 18.37 -14.00 -2.36
CA ARG A 344 18.95 -14.65 -1.18
C ARG A 344 19.62 -13.67 -0.21
N ASP A 345 20.01 -12.50 -0.71
CA ASP A 345 20.69 -11.48 0.08
C ASP A 345 19.68 -10.54 0.77
N ARG A 346 18.40 -10.62 0.38
CA ARG A 346 17.29 -9.89 1.03
C ARG A 346 16.92 -10.52 2.37
N PRO A 347 16.65 -9.70 3.41
CA PRO A 347 16.24 -10.18 4.71
C PRO A 347 14.89 -10.92 4.66
N ASP A 348 14.62 -11.69 5.71
CA ASP A 348 13.30 -12.25 5.92
C ASP A 348 12.33 -11.20 6.48
N LEU A 349 11.08 -11.20 5.99
CA LEU A 349 10.09 -10.21 6.37
C LEU A 349 9.68 -10.36 7.85
N SER A 350 9.56 -11.60 8.34
CA SER A 350 9.12 -11.94 9.71
C SER A 350 10.25 -11.75 10.71
N ASP A 351 11.43 -12.30 10.39
CA ASP A 351 12.48 -12.43 11.39
C ASP A 351 13.34 -11.17 11.53
N HIS A 352 13.40 -10.32 10.49
CA HIS A 352 14.32 -9.19 10.44
C HIS A 352 13.64 -7.87 10.12
N VAL A 353 12.83 -7.80 9.06
CA VAL A 353 12.24 -6.52 8.59
C VAL A 353 11.17 -6.02 9.55
N LEU A 354 10.17 -6.83 9.87
CA LEU A 354 9.05 -6.42 10.71
C LEU A 354 9.49 -6.01 12.13
N PRO A 355 10.37 -6.76 12.84
CA PRO A 355 10.86 -6.35 14.15
C PRO A 355 11.66 -5.05 14.13
N ALA A 356 12.40 -4.77 13.05
CA ALA A 356 13.11 -3.50 12.90
C ALA A 356 12.14 -2.33 12.70
N LEU A 357 11.16 -2.49 11.80
CA LEU A 357 10.14 -1.47 11.55
C LEU A 357 9.26 -1.21 12.78
N GLU A 358 8.97 -2.23 13.59
CA GLU A 358 8.19 -2.08 14.82
C GLU A 358 8.91 -1.18 15.85
N ARG A 359 10.22 -1.42 16.06
CA ARG A 359 11.04 -0.53 16.91
C ARG A 359 11.04 0.91 16.42
N LEU A 360 11.23 1.11 15.12
CA LEU A 360 11.23 2.46 14.52
C LEU A 360 9.87 3.14 14.65
N LYS A 361 8.77 2.41 14.45
CA LYS A 361 7.41 2.90 14.68
C LYS A 361 7.17 3.27 16.15
N ASP A 362 7.77 2.58 17.11
CA ASP A 362 7.66 2.93 18.52
C ASP A 362 8.45 4.21 18.87
N VAL A 363 9.60 4.44 18.24
CA VAL A 363 10.31 5.73 18.32
C VAL A 363 9.42 6.86 17.79
N ALA A 364 8.82 6.65 16.61
CA ALA A 364 7.88 7.60 16.03
C ALA A 364 6.67 7.88 16.92
N THR A 365 6.11 6.85 17.56
CA THR A 365 4.94 6.98 18.44
C THR A 365 5.27 7.84 19.66
N LYS A 366 6.38 7.56 20.34
CA LYS A 366 6.84 8.34 21.51
C LYS A 366 7.12 9.79 21.13
N ALA A 367 7.82 10.01 20.03
CA ALA A 367 8.20 11.35 19.61
C ALA A 367 6.97 12.17 19.15
N ARG A 368 5.96 11.51 18.56
CA ARG A 368 4.65 12.12 18.26
C ARG A 368 3.92 12.53 19.54
N GLU A 369 3.84 11.64 20.54
CA GLU A 369 3.24 11.96 21.85
C GLU A 369 3.94 13.15 22.53
N MET A 370 5.27 13.21 22.47
CA MET A 370 6.06 14.34 22.98
C MET A 370 5.76 15.64 22.21
N ALA A 371 5.58 15.58 20.89
CA ALA A 371 5.23 16.76 20.08
C ALA A 371 3.81 17.27 20.36
N PHE A 372 2.86 16.38 20.63
CA PHE A 372 1.50 16.74 21.05
C PHE A 372 1.49 17.31 22.48
N ASN A 373 2.30 16.77 23.39
CA ASN A 373 2.42 17.28 24.76
C ASN A 373 3.30 18.54 24.86
N GLY A 374 4.16 18.80 23.87
CA GLY A 374 5.03 19.99 23.78
C GLY A 374 4.28 21.29 23.43
N HIS A 375 3.02 21.19 23.03
CA HIS A 375 2.10 22.30 23.12
C HIS A 375 1.59 22.32 24.55
N GLN A 376 2.14 23.21 25.40
CA GLN A 376 1.49 23.56 26.67
C GLN A 376 0.01 23.79 26.38
N THR A 377 -0.84 22.83 26.75
CA THR A 377 -2.27 23.01 26.59
C THR A 377 -2.61 24.27 27.36
N ALA A 378 -3.08 25.30 26.67
CA ALA A 378 -3.67 26.43 27.37
C ALA A 378 -4.66 25.83 28.37
N PRO A 379 -4.60 26.21 29.66
CA PRO A 379 -5.45 25.61 30.67
C PRO A 379 -6.90 25.61 30.17
N PRO A 380 -7.61 24.46 30.24
CA PRO A 380 -9.01 24.40 29.87
C PRO A 380 -9.76 25.59 30.47
N SER A 381 -10.61 26.25 29.69
CA SER A 381 -11.24 27.51 30.10
C SER A 381 -11.99 27.43 31.43
N HIS A 382 -12.53 26.26 31.78
CA HIS A 382 -13.22 26.01 33.05
C HIS A 382 -12.28 25.86 34.26
N PHE A 383 -10.96 25.79 34.05
CA PHE A 383 -9.95 25.88 35.12
C PHE A 383 -9.59 27.32 35.46
N ILE A 384 -9.94 28.28 34.59
CA ILE A 384 -9.62 29.68 34.75
C ILE A 384 -10.64 30.38 35.65
N CYS A 385 -10.14 31.07 36.66
CA CYS A 385 -10.95 31.91 37.54
C CYS A 385 -11.48 33.12 36.75
N PRO A 386 -12.79 33.38 36.70
CA PRO A 386 -13.31 34.54 35.97
C PRO A 386 -12.85 35.90 36.51
N ILE A 387 -12.49 35.99 37.79
CA ILE A 387 -11.97 37.23 38.40
C ILE A 387 -10.48 37.40 38.12
N LEU A 388 -9.67 36.35 38.34
CA LEU A 388 -8.21 36.44 38.26
C LEU A 388 -7.67 36.25 36.84
N GLN A 389 -8.44 35.63 35.94
CA GLN A 389 -7.99 35.21 34.61
C GLN A 389 -6.78 34.25 34.65
N GLU A 390 -6.63 33.51 35.74
CA GLU A 390 -5.58 32.50 35.98
C GLU A 390 -6.19 31.18 36.45
N VAL A 391 -5.42 30.09 36.39
CA VAL A 391 -5.86 28.76 36.85
C VAL A 391 -6.16 28.80 38.35
N MET A 392 -7.39 28.44 38.73
CA MET A 392 -7.84 28.40 40.13
C MET A 392 -6.94 27.51 40.99
N ALA A 393 -6.48 28.03 42.13
CA ALA A 393 -5.71 27.26 43.09
C ALA A 393 -6.63 26.54 44.09
N ASP A 394 -7.73 27.18 44.48
CA ASP A 394 -8.73 26.63 45.39
C ASP A 394 -10.14 26.99 44.90
N PRO A 395 -10.76 26.16 44.04
CA PRO A 395 -12.03 26.49 43.37
C PRO A 395 -13.25 26.36 44.29
N TYR A 396 -14.08 27.39 44.35
CA TYR A 396 -15.33 27.46 45.13
C TYR A 396 -16.50 27.94 44.27
N VAL A 397 -17.65 27.33 44.45
CA VAL A 397 -18.91 27.71 43.81
C VAL A 397 -19.60 28.79 44.64
N ALA A 398 -19.96 29.91 44.00
CA ALA A 398 -20.81 30.93 44.61
C ALA A 398 -22.30 30.69 44.29
N SER A 399 -23.19 31.47 44.91
CA SER A 399 -24.65 31.30 44.78
C SER A 399 -25.22 31.64 43.39
N ASP A 400 -24.40 32.20 42.50
CA ASP A 400 -24.72 32.36 41.07
C ASP A 400 -24.45 31.10 40.23
N GLY A 401 -23.89 30.04 40.83
CA GLY A 401 -23.57 28.78 40.16
C GLY A 401 -22.22 28.77 39.45
N TYR A 402 -21.47 29.87 39.46
CA TYR A 402 -20.13 29.94 38.87
C TYR A 402 -19.06 29.54 39.88
N THR A 403 -17.94 29.03 39.38
CA THR A 403 -16.78 28.66 40.19
C THR A 403 -15.69 29.72 40.06
N TYR A 404 -15.10 30.09 41.20
CA TYR A 404 -14.05 31.11 41.31
C TYR A 404 -12.92 30.61 42.19
N ASP A 405 -11.75 31.25 42.12
CA ASP A 405 -10.72 31.06 43.14
C ASP A 405 -11.20 31.63 44.47
N ARG A 406 -11.05 30.85 45.54
CA ARG A 406 -11.50 31.18 46.90
C ARG A 406 -11.09 32.58 47.33
N LYS A 407 -9.80 32.92 47.19
CA LYS A 407 -9.28 34.22 47.67
C LYS A 407 -9.90 35.38 46.89
N ALA A 408 -10.08 35.18 45.59
CA ALA A 408 -10.63 36.19 44.70
C ALA A 408 -12.11 36.47 45.01
N ILE A 409 -12.90 35.41 45.19
CA ILE A 409 -14.34 35.57 45.46
C ILE A 409 -14.61 36.05 46.88
N GLU A 410 -13.84 35.62 47.89
CA GLU A 410 -13.93 36.15 49.25
C GLU A 410 -13.64 37.66 49.28
N LEU A 411 -12.59 38.10 48.57
CA LEU A 411 -12.25 39.52 48.45
C LEU A 411 -13.36 40.30 47.73
N TRP A 412 -13.89 39.78 46.63
CA TRP A 412 -14.99 40.42 45.90
C TRP A 412 -16.24 40.60 46.77
N LEU A 413 -16.64 39.54 47.49
CA LEU A 413 -17.81 39.54 48.36
C LEU A 413 -17.66 40.41 49.62
N SER A 414 -16.43 40.76 50.01
CA SER A 414 -16.18 41.73 51.09
C SER A 414 -16.59 43.15 50.72
N MET A 415 -16.52 43.49 49.42
CA MET A 415 -16.80 44.82 48.89
C MET A 415 -18.12 44.90 48.11
N ASN A 416 -18.67 43.77 47.67
CA ASN A 416 -19.84 43.71 46.79
C ASN A 416 -20.88 42.68 47.26
N ASP A 417 -22.12 42.85 46.82
CA ASP A 417 -23.22 41.89 46.98
C ASP A 417 -23.76 41.35 45.64
N LYS A 418 -22.98 41.54 44.56
CA LYS A 418 -23.32 41.15 43.18
C LYS A 418 -22.36 40.08 42.65
N SER A 419 -22.84 39.30 41.69
CA SER A 419 -22.09 38.29 40.94
C SER A 419 -21.00 38.95 40.10
N PRO A 420 -19.74 38.48 40.19
CA PRO A 420 -18.66 38.94 39.31
C PRO A 420 -18.93 38.65 37.82
N MET A 421 -19.69 37.59 37.52
CA MET A 421 -19.94 37.15 36.14
C MET A 421 -21.14 37.86 35.48
N THR A 422 -22.21 38.09 36.25
CA THR A 422 -23.48 38.57 35.69
C THR A 422 -23.85 39.98 36.16
N ASN A 423 -23.13 40.52 37.15
CA ASN A 423 -23.45 41.79 37.82
C ASN A 423 -24.85 41.84 38.46
N LEU A 424 -25.51 40.69 38.62
CA LEU A 424 -26.78 40.54 39.33
C LEU A 424 -26.54 40.35 40.82
N ARG A 425 -27.51 40.73 41.65
CA ARG A 425 -27.40 40.55 43.11
C ARG A 425 -27.37 39.06 43.47
N LEU A 426 -26.43 38.66 44.31
CA LEU A 426 -26.31 37.27 44.75
C LEU A 426 -27.41 36.92 45.77
N PRO A 427 -28.05 35.74 45.67
CA PRO A 427 -29.03 35.29 46.67
C PRO A 427 -28.45 35.23 48.10
N HIS A 428 -27.19 34.80 48.23
CA HIS A 428 -26.44 34.76 49.49
C HIS A 428 -24.94 34.73 49.23
N LYS A 429 -24.13 35.01 50.27
CA LYS A 429 -22.66 35.06 50.18
C LYS A 429 -21.94 33.76 50.56
N SER A 430 -22.67 32.66 50.78
CA SER A 430 -22.03 31.37 51.07
C SER A 430 -21.30 30.82 49.85
N LEU A 431 -20.18 30.14 50.13
CA LEU A 431 -19.30 29.53 49.13
C LEU A 431 -19.19 28.03 49.43
N ILE A 432 -19.21 27.21 48.38
CA ILE A 432 -19.13 25.74 48.49
C ILE A 432 -17.84 25.28 47.80
N PRO A 433 -16.95 24.51 48.47
CA PRO A 433 -15.75 23.98 47.84
C PRO A 433 -16.08 23.08 46.63
N ASN A 434 -15.39 23.28 45.51
CA ASN A 434 -15.51 22.42 44.33
C ASN A 434 -14.36 21.40 44.29
N HIS A 435 -14.46 20.35 45.10
CA HIS A 435 -13.42 19.32 45.20
C HIS A 435 -13.20 18.57 43.88
N SER A 436 -14.24 18.36 43.08
CA SER A 436 -14.14 17.70 41.77
C SER A 436 -13.28 18.50 40.80
N LEU A 437 -13.53 19.80 40.67
CA LEU A 437 -12.73 20.68 39.82
C LEU A 437 -11.30 20.82 40.36
N ARG A 438 -11.14 20.90 41.68
CA ARG A 438 -9.82 20.95 42.31
C ARG A 438 -8.97 19.72 41.97
N SER A 439 -9.54 18.52 42.05
CA SER A 439 -8.86 17.29 41.67
C SER A 439 -8.49 17.25 40.18
N ALA A 440 -9.39 17.72 39.31
CA ALA A 440 -9.13 17.80 37.86
C ALA A 440 -7.99 18.77 37.51
N ILE A 441 -7.92 19.93 38.19
CA ILE A 441 -6.84 20.90 38.02
C ILE A 441 -5.50 20.31 38.48
N ILE A 442 -5.48 19.57 39.61
CA ILE A 442 -4.27 18.92 40.11
C ILE A 442 -3.78 17.86 39.12
N ASP A 443 -4.68 16.99 38.66
CA ASP A 443 -4.34 15.94 37.69
C ASP A 443 -3.79 16.53 36.37
N TRP A 444 -4.40 17.62 35.88
CA TRP A 444 -3.90 18.35 34.73
C TRP A 444 -2.51 18.95 34.95
N ARG A 445 -2.24 19.57 36.10
CA ARG A 445 -0.91 20.11 36.45
C ARG A 445 0.17 19.05 36.59
N THR A 446 -0.20 17.80 36.91
CA THR A 446 0.76 16.69 37.00
C THR A 446 1.05 16.03 35.65
N LYS A 447 0.17 16.24 34.67
CA LYS A 447 0.25 15.70 33.31
C LYS A 447 0.77 16.71 32.27
N SER A 448 0.79 17.99 32.64
CA SER A 448 1.37 19.11 31.88
C SER A 448 2.77 19.41 32.39
#